data_AF-A0A0D2JF03-F1
#
_entry.id   AF-A0A0D2JF03-F1
#
_cell.length_a   1.000
_cell.length_b   1.000
_cell.length_c   1.000
_cell.angle_alpha   90.00
_cell.angle_beta   90.00
_cell.angle_gamma   90.00
#
_symmetry.space_group_name_H-M   'P 1'
#
loop_
_entity.id
_entity.type
_entity.pdbx_description
1 polymer ?
#
loop_
_entity_poly.entity_id
_entity_poly.type
_entity_poly.pdbx_seq_one_letter_code
_entity_poly.pdbx_strand_id
1 'polypeptide(L)'
;MVAEIKGQVVGFIIGGASRWEYGVPENIGWIDTIGVDPDFQGQGIAKLLFANMTESLKENGVDTMYTFVTRRDWRLLKFFNSIGFQKGDMVNLEMEL
;
A
#
# COMPACT_ATOMS: atom_id res chain seq x y z
N MET A 1 6.49 2.80 8.09
CA MET A 1 7.79 2.09 8.26
C MET A 1 8.80 2.65 7.26
N VAL A 2 10.10 2.53 7.55
CA VAL A 2 11.18 2.95 6.64
C VAL A 2 12.11 1.77 6.33
N ALA A 3 12.73 1.81 5.15
CA ALA A 3 13.81 0.91 4.76
C ALA A 3 15.12 1.67 4.82
N GLU A 4 16.12 1.08 5.47
CA GLU A 4 17.44 1.68 5.65
C GLU A 4 18.54 0.80 5.09
N ILE A 5 19.52 1.41 4.42
CA ILE A 5 20.74 0.74 3.96
C ILE A 5 21.92 1.58 4.46
N LYS A 6 22.80 0.96 5.27
CA LYS A 6 23.97 1.64 5.87
C LYS A 6 23.62 2.94 6.62
N GLY A 7 22.46 2.97 7.29
CA GLY A 7 21.97 4.12 8.06
C GLY A 7 21.34 5.23 7.22
N GLN A 8 21.19 5.06 5.91
CA GLN A 8 20.45 5.97 5.04
C GLN A 8 19.05 5.41 4.77
N VAL A 9 18.01 6.23 4.95
CA VAL A 9 16.64 5.90 4.53
C VAL A 9 16.57 5.90 3.00
N VAL A 10 16.20 4.76 2.42
CA VAL A 10 16.11 4.55 0.97
C VAL A 10 14.68 4.22 0.52
N GLY A 11 13.74 4.12 1.44
CA GLY A 11 12.34 3.90 1.12
C GLY A 11 11.44 3.98 2.35
N PHE A 12 10.14 4.10 2.11
CA PHE A 12 9.15 4.19 3.16
C PHE A 12 7.79 3.68 2.69
N ILE A 13 6.95 3.32 3.66
CA ILE A 13 5.55 2.98 3.45
C ILE A 13 4.70 3.61 4.56
N ILE A 14 3.59 4.22 4.16
CA ILE A 14 2.58 4.85 5.01
C ILE A 14 1.23 4.21 4.69
N GLY A 15 0.52 3.86 5.76
CA GLY A 15 -0.74 3.12 5.72
C GLY A 15 -1.12 2.64 7.12
N GLY A 16 -2.29 2.06 7.25
CA GLY A 16 -2.83 1.63 8.54
C GLY A 16 -4.20 0.99 8.44
N ALA A 17 -4.72 0.49 9.56
CA ALA A 17 -6.10 -0.01 9.63
C ALA A 17 -7.10 1.14 9.42
N SER A 18 -8.13 0.91 8.60
CA SER A 18 -9.27 1.81 8.47
C SER A 18 -10.05 1.77 9.78
N ARG A 19 -10.01 2.87 10.52
CA ARG A 19 -10.82 3.06 11.72
C ARG A 19 -11.87 4.14 11.56
N TRP A 20 -11.95 4.81 10.41
CA TRP A 20 -12.60 6.12 10.31
C TRP A 20 -13.40 6.37 9.03
N GLU A 21 -13.53 5.41 8.13
CA GLU A 21 -14.25 5.60 6.86
C GLU A 21 -15.68 5.07 6.92
N TYR A 22 -16.62 5.83 6.37
CA TYR A 22 -18.04 5.48 6.41
C TYR A 22 -18.30 4.18 5.63
N GLY A 23 -18.87 3.19 6.33
CA GLY A 23 -19.25 1.91 5.73
C GLY A 23 -18.07 0.97 5.43
N VAL A 24 -16.86 1.29 5.91
CA VAL A 24 -15.67 0.44 5.75
C VAL A 24 -15.48 -0.41 7.01
N PRO A 25 -15.48 -1.75 6.89
CA PRO A 25 -15.17 -2.66 7.99
C PRO A 25 -13.84 -2.36 8.71
N GLU A 26 -13.79 -2.62 10.02
CA GLU A 26 -12.59 -2.37 10.86
C GLU A 26 -11.40 -3.31 10.56
N ASN A 27 -11.64 -4.42 9.86
CA ASN A 27 -10.62 -5.39 9.41
C ASN A 27 -9.94 -4.99 8.09
N ILE A 28 -10.19 -3.77 7.59
CA ILE A 28 -9.57 -3.24 6.38
C ILE A 28 -8.35 -2.40 6.75
N GLY A 29 -7.28 -2.50 5.95
CA GLY A 29 -6.15 -1.57 5.98
C GLY A 29 -5.95 -0.85 4.66
N TRP A 30 -5.34 0.33 4.72
CA TRP A 30 -5.02 1.15 3.56
C TRP A 30 -3.52 1.34 3.39
N ILE A 31 -3.09 1.46 2.14
CA ILE A 31 -1.79 2.04 1.78
C ILE A 31 -2.04 3.42 1.21
N ASP A 32 -1.51 4.43 1.90
CA ASP A 32 -1.59 5.82 1.47
C ASP A 32 -0.44 6.14 0.51
N THR A 33 0.77 5.66 0.84
CA THR A 33 1.97 5.98 0.06
C THR A 33 3.05 4.92 0.23
N ILE A 34 3.71 4.61 -0.88
CA ILE A 34 4.95 3.84 -0.89
C ILE A 34 5.99 4.55 -1.77
N GLY A 35 7.18 4.74 -1.21
CA GLY A 35 8.28 5.43 -1.89
C GLY A 35 9.56 4.63 -1.78
N VAL A 36 10.32 4.57 -2.87
CA VAL A 36 11.68 4.02 -2.90
C VAL A 36 12.54 4.99 -3.69
N ASP A 37 13.69 5.33 -3.11
CA ASP A 37 14.73 6.14 -3.74
C ASP A 37 15.04 5.58 -5.15
N PRO A 38 15.05 6.41 -6.21
CA PRO A 38 15.29 5.98 -7.58
C PRO A 38 16.52 5.07 -7.76
N ASP A 39 17.62 5.34 -7.05
CA ASP A 39 18.87 4.57 -7.16
C ASP A 39 18.75 3.17 -6.53
N PHE A 40 17.71 2.96 -5.71
CA PHE A 40 17.42 1.73 -5.00
C PHE A 40 16.17 0.99 -5.52
N GLN A 41 15.55 1.50 -6.59
CA GLN A 41 14.41 0.85 -7.24
C GLN A 41 14.82 -0.46 -7.94
N GLY A 42 13.84 -1.35 -8.15
CA GLY A 42 14.08 -2.66 -8.78
C GLY A 42 14.70 -3.72 -7.87
N GLN A 43 15.09 -3.36 -6.63
CA GLN A 43 15.74 -4.25 -5.67
C GLN A 43 14.77 -4.94 -4.69
N GLY A 44 13.45 -4.81 -4.91
CA GLY A 44 12.43 -5.43 -4.07
C GLY A 44 12.09 -4.70 -2.76
N ILE A 45 12.69 -3.54 -2.49
CA ILE A 45 12.48 -2.76 -1.24
C ILE A 45 11.00 -2.48 -0.97
N ALA A 46 10.26 -2.03 -1.98
CA ALA A 46 8.82 -1.77 -1.86
C ALA A 46 8.02 -3.03 -1.45
N LYS A 47 8.40 -4.21 -1.97
CA LYS A 47 7.76 -5.47 -1.62
C LYS A 47 8.04 -5.84 -0.16
N LEU A 48 9.27 -5.64 0.29
CA LEU A 48 9.68 -5.90 1.66
C LEU A 48 8.98 -4.96 2.65
N LEU A 49 8.89 -3.66 2.32
CA LEU A 49 8.15 -2.68 3.11
C LEU A 49 6.67 -3.07 3.25
N PHE A 50 6.04 -3.44 2.14
CA PHE A 50 4.64 -3.88 2.14
C PHE A 50 4.45 -5.15 2.98
N ALA A 51 5.27 -6.18 2.77
CA ALA A 51 5.18 -7.44 3.51
C ALA A 51 5.23 -7.22 5.04
N ASN A 52 6.23 -6.46 5.51
CA ASN A 52 6.36 -6.16 6.94
C ASN A 52 5.19 -5.34 7.49
N MET A 53 4.69 -4.34 6.74
CA MET A 53 3.52 -3.59 7.16
C MET A 53 2.28 -4.49 7.28
N THR A 54 2.04 -5.34 6.29
CA THR A 54 0.87 -6.23 6.30
C THR A 54 0.92 -7.29 7.38
N GLU A 55 2.11 -7.80 7.72
CA GLU A 55 2.29 -8.72 8.84
C GLU A 55 1.86 -8.06 10.16
N SER A 56 2.35 -6.84 10.43
CA SER A 56 1.97 -6.07 11.61
C SER A 56 0.48 -5.71 11.64
N LEU A 57 -0.10 -5.32 10.50
CA LEU A 57 -1.54 -5.02 10.43
C LEU A 57 -2.41 -6.27 10.64
N LYS A 58 -1.96 -7.42 10.14
CA LYS A 58 -2.66 -8.70 10.32
C LYS A 58 -2.74 -9.12 11.78
N GLU A 59 -1.68 -8.92 12.54
CA GLU A 59 -1.69 -9.13 14.00
C GLU A 59 -2.71 -8.24 14.73
N ASN A 60 -3.08 -7.11 14.13
CA ASN A 60 -4.07 -6.17 14.65
C ASN A 60 -5.48 -6.38 14.06
N GLY A 61 -5.74 -7.52 13.42
CA GLY A 61 -7.07 -7.90 12.93
C GLY A 61 -7.39 -7.42 11.51
N VAL A 62 -6.43 -6.85 10.78
CA VAL A 62 -6.60 -6.53 9.36
C VAL A 62 -6.47 -7.79 8.52
N ASP A 63 -7.45 -8.09 7.68
CA ASP A 63 -7.39 -9.23 6.74
C ASP A 63 -7.43 -8.82 5.26
N THR A 64 -7.74 -7.56 4.98
CA THR A 64 -7.91 -7.04 3.63
C THR A 64 -7.23 -5.68 3.48
N MET A 65 -6.39 -5.53 2.44
CA MET A 65 -5.72 -4.27 2.13
C MET A 65 -6.31 -3.61 0.89
N TYR A 66 -6.53 -2.28 0.95
CA TYR A 66 -6.98 -1.47 -0.16
C TYR A 66 -6.01 -0.31 -0.46
N THR A 67 -6.06 0.17 -1.70
CA THR A 67 -5.41 1.40 -2.15
C THR A 67 -6.11 1.88 -3.43
N PHE A 68 -5.98 3.16 -3.75
CA PHE A 68 -6.45 3.71 -5.00
C PHE A 68 -5.28 4.00 -5.95
N VAL A 69 -5.41 3.53 -7.19
CA VAL A 69 -4.48 3.85 -8.27
C VAL A 69 -5.24 4.36 -9.47
N THR A 70 -4.65 5.32 -10.18
CA THR A 70 -5.21 5.85 -11.43
C THR A 70 -5.35 4.72 -12.46
N ARG A 71 -6.53 4.60 -13.09
CA ARG A 71 -6.85 3.52 -14.04
C ARG A 71 -5.86 3.34 -15.19
N ARG A 72 -5.11 4.38 -15.56
CA ARG A 72 -4.15 4.38 -16.68
C ARG A 72 -2.68 4.32 -16.23
N ASP A 73 -2.41 4.24 -14.92
CA ASP A 73 -1.04 4.08 -14.42
C ASP A 73 -0.64 2.60 -14.45
N TRP A 74 -0.22 2.13 -15.63
CA TRP A 74 0.20 0.75 -15.85
C TRP A 74 1.38 0.31 -14.98
N ARG A 75 2.24 1.25 -14.59
CA ARG A 75 3.41 0.95 -13.75
C ARG A 75 2.95 0.62 -12.33
N LEU A 76 2.09 1.45 -11.74
CA LEU A 76 1.51 1.17 -10.43
C LEU A 76 0.64 -0.08 -10.46
N LEU A 77 -0.22 -0.24 -11.46
CA LEU A 77 -1.05 -1.44 -11.61
C LEU A 77 -0.20 -2.71 -11.67
N LYS A 78 0.90 -2.71 -12.44
CA LYS A 78 1.83 -3.84 -12.51
C LYS A 78 2.53 -4.09 -11.16
N PHE A 79 2.94 -3.04 -10.47
CA PHE A 79 3.55 -3.14 -9.15
C PHE A 79 2.60 -3.80 -8.15
N PHE A 80 1.39 -3.27 -7.99
CA PHE A 80 0.39 -3.77 -7.04
C PHE A 80 -0.04 -5.20 -7.37
N ASN A 81 -0.25 -5.52 -8.66
CA ASN A 81 -0.48 -6.91 -9.09
C ASN A 81 0.68 -7.83 -8.67
N SER A 82 1.94 -7.40 -8.81
CA SER A 82 3.11 -8.20 -8.43
C SER A 82 3.27 -8.48 -6.93
N ILE A 83 2.47 -7.84 -6.08
CA ILE A 83 2.40 -8.07 -4.63
C ILE A 83 1.03 -8.61 -4.19
N GLY A 84 0.19 -9.06 -5.14
CA GLY A 84 -1.05 -9.78 -4.86
C GLY A 84 -2.32 -8.92 -4.83
N PHE A 85 -2.24 -7.61 -5.11
CA PHE A 85 -3.45 -6.81 -5.27
C PHE A 85 -4.20 -7.21 -6.54
N GLN A 86 -5.51 -7.20 -6.42
CA GLN A 86 -6.46 -7.42 -7.50
C GLN A 86 -7.57 -6.38 -7.41
N LYS A 87 -8.46 -6.36 -8.41
CA LYS A 87 -9.67 -5.54 -8.32
C LYS A 87 -10.49 -6.02 -7.12
N GLY A 88 -10.74 -5.13 -6.16
CA GLY A 88 -11.64 -5.38 -5.03
C GLY A 88 -13.10 -5.10 -5.36
N ASP A 89 -13.97 -5.29 -4.37
CA ASP A 89 -15.43 -5.17 -4.53
C ASP A 89 -15.95 -3.73 -4.39
N MET A 90 -15.09 -2.78 -4.00
CA MET A 90 -15.42 -1.36 -3.88
C MET A 90 -15.28 -0.61 -5.21
N VAL A 91 -16.08 0.45 -5.39
CA VAL A 91 -15.99 1.38 -6.53
C VAL A 91 -15.63 2.78 -6.05
N ASN A 92 -14.69 3.44 -6.73
CA ASN A 92 -14.40 4.86 -6.51
C ASN A 92 -15.54 5.72 -7.11
N LEU A 93 -16.08 6.65 -6.32
CA LEU A 93 -17.09 7.63 -6.74
C LEU A 93 -16.47 9.03 -6.67
N GLU A 94 -16.65 9.82 -7.73
CA GLU A 94 -16.18 11.21 -7.80
C GLU A 94 -17.31 12.13 -8.30
N MET A 95 -17.28 13.39 -7.89
CA MET A 95 -18.15 14.45 -8.40
C MET A 95 -17.26 15.65 -8.71
N GLU A 96 -17.33 16.14 -9.95
CA GLU A 96 -16.69 17.39 -10.35
C GLU A 96 -17.46 18.58 -9.73
N LEU A 97 -16.73 19.59 -9.24
CA LEU A 97 -17.28 20.78 -8.57
C LEU A 97 -17.42 21.95 -9.55
#